data_AF-A0A7C3UEV9-F1
#
_entry.id   AF-A0A7C3UEV9-F1
#
_cell.length_a   1.000
_cell.length_b   1.000
_cell.length_c   1.000
_cell.angle_alpha   90.00
_cell.angle_beta   90.00
_cell.angle_gamma   90.00
#
_symmetry.space_group_name_H-M   'P 1'
#
loop_
_entity.id
_entity.type
_entity.pdbx_description
1 polymer ?
#
loop_
_entity_poly.entity_id
_entity_poly.type
_entity_poly.pdbx_seq_one_letter_code
_entity_poly.pdbx_strand_id
1 'polypeptide(L)'
;MAEEEGITVKKEENFSEWYTQVVQKAELADIRYNVKGFLVHMPWSVRIMKKMRDFFEKELERKGHEPVWFPAVIPESFLKKEKQHAEFSANVFWITEAGENFEKLEEKLALRPTSETAMYTMFSLWIRSWRDLPLKTYQSCQVWRYESVTRPFIRGREFYWIEGHDVFATEEEALEQVKEDMETTENVMHRKCAVPFLFFKRPEHDKFKGAVSTFAADSIMPDGKAIQLPSTHFLGQNFSKAFDIKFVDKDGKTKYAWQTCYGPAFWRILGALIAIHGDNKGLVLPPEIAPIHVVIVPILGKDDKKVMEKAEKVEKVLRE
;
A
#
# COMPACT_ATOMS: atom_id res chain seq x y z
N MET A 1 -6.00 26.89 -26.70
CA MET A 1 -6.90 26.60 -25.55
C MET A 1 -7.21 25.11 -25.44
N ALA A 2 -7.94 24.48 -26.37
CA ALA A 2 -8.25 23.04 -26.26
C ALA A 2 -7.02 22.10 -26.26
N GLU A 3 -5.96 22.47 -26.99
CA GLU A 3 -4.69 21.71 -26.99
C GLU A 3 -3.91 21.82 -25.67
N GLU A 4 -4.19 22.77 -24.79
CA GLU A 4 -3.48 22.90 -23.49
C GLU A 4 -4.17 22.10 -22.37
N GLU A 5 -5.50 21.90 -22.48
CA GLU A 5 -6.31 21.23 -21.45
C GLU A 5 -6.23 19.69 -21.50
N GLY A 6 -6.15 19.10 -22.70
CA GLY A 6 -6.05 17.64 -22.90
C GLY A 6 -4.62 17.10 -22.77
N ILE A 7 -4.42 15.78 -22.81
CA ILE A 7 -3.07 15.19 -22.83
C ILE A 7 -2.37 15.49 -24.16
N THR A 8 -1.18 16.09 -24.13
CA THR A 8 -0.50 16.60 -25.34
C THR A 8 0.57 15.67 -25.89
N VAL A 9 0.92 14.62 -25.16
CA VAL A 9 2.00 13.69 -25.51
C VAL A 9 1.43 12.28 -25.53
N LYS A 10 1.74 11.51 -26.57
CA LYS A 10 1.28 10.12 -26.63
C LYS A 10 2.06 9.25 -25.65
N LYS A 11 1.34 8.34 -25.00
CA LYS A 11 1.85 7.37 -24.04
C LYS A 11 2.99 6.53 -24.61
N GLU A 12 2.87 6.12 -25.86
CA GLU A 12 3.85 5.29 -26.57
C GLU A 12 5.11 6.06 -26.98
N GLU A 13 5.00 7.37 -27.17
CA GLU A 13 6.11 8.24 -27.60
C GLU A 13 6.94 8.72 -26.41
N ASN A 14 6.28 9.13 -25.31
CA ASN A 14 6.96 9.52 -24.08
C ASN A 14 6.08 9.25 -22.84
N PHE A 15 6.16 8.02 -22.35
CA PHE A 15 5.44 7.56 -21.17
C PHE A 15 5.71 8.41 -19.92
N SER A 16 6.92 8.96 -19.76
CA SER A 16 7.27 9.73 -18.57
C SER A 16 6.51 11.05 -18.50
N GLU A 17 6.47 11.77 -19.62
CA GLU A 17 5.73 13.02 -19.74
C GLU A 17 4.22 12.77 -19.73
N TRP A 18 3.75 11.79 -20.50
CA TRP A 18 2.35 11.37 -20.50
C TRP A 18 1.83 11.09 -19.08
N TYR A 19 2.57 10.30 -18.29
CA TYR A 19 2.17 9.95 -16.92
C TYR A 19 2.09 11.19 -16.02
N THR A 20 3.03 12.12 -16.16
CA THR A 20 3.04 13.39 -15.42
C THR A 20 1.80 14.22 -15.76
N GLN A 21 1.48 14.34 -17.06
CA GLN A 21 0.30 15.06 -17.50
C GLN A 21 -1.00 14.41 -16.99
N VAL A 22 -1.12 13.08 -17.02
CA VAL A 22 -2.31 12.41 -16.48
C VAL A 22 -2.48 12.69 -15.00
N VAL A 23 -1.42 12.57 -14.20
CA VAL A 23 -1.49 12.83 -12.75
C VAL A 23 -1.89 14.28 -12.44
N GLN A 24 -1.39 15.24 -13.22
CA GLN A 24 -1.68 16.66 -13.01
C GLN A 24 -3.06 17.07 -13.56
N LYS A 25 -3.35 16.76 -14.83
CA LYS A 25 -4.56 17.19 -15.54
C LYS A 25 -5.82 16.46 -15.08
N ALA A 26 -5.69 15.23 -14.56
CA ALA A 26 -6.79 14.54 -13.89
C ALA A 26 -6.87 14.88 -12.38
N GLU A 27 -6.10 15.88 -11.91
CA GLU A 27 -6.10 16.36 -10.52
C GLU A 27 -5.96 15.21 -9.51
N LEU A 28 -4.98 14.33 -9.70
CA LEU A 28 -4.74 13.19 -8.80
C LEU A 28 -3.80 13.56 -7.67
N ALA A 29 -2.78 14.36 -7.93
CA ALA A 29 -1.86 14.84 -6.90
C ALA A 29 -1.29 16.21 -7.25
N ASP A 30 -1.03 17.02 -6.22
CA ASP A 30 -0.27 18.25 -6.34
C ASP A 30 1.14 18.05 -5.77
N ILE A 31 2.14 18.21 -6.66
CA ILE A 31 3.56 18.08 -6.33
C ILE A 31 4.16 19.38 -5.78
N ARG A 32 3.40 20.48 -5.77
CA ARG A 32 3.85 21.81 -5.34
C ARG A 32 3.88 21.99 -3.82
N TYR A 33 3.59 20.93 -3.04
CA TYR A 33 3.75 20.91 -1.58
C TYR A 33 5.19 21.24 -1.12
N ASN A 34 6.15 21.21 -2.05
CA ASN A 34 7.53 21.66 -1.85
C ASN A 34 8.32 20.83 -0.82
N VAL A 35 7.92 19.57 -0.61
CA VAL A 35 8.71 18.56 0.10
C VAL A 35 8.90 17.37 -0.84
N LYS A 36 10.14 17.10 -1.24
CA LYS A 36 10.46 16.06 -2.23
C LYS A 36 9.89 14.70 -1.82
N GLY A 37 9.04 14.13 -2.68
CA GLY A 37 8.44 12.81 -2.46
C GLY A 37 7.24 12.77 -1.52
N PHE A 38 6.77 13.92 -1.05
CA PHE A 38 5.52 14.09 -0.32
C PHE A 38 4.53 14.75 -1.26
N LEU A 39 3.36 14.14 -1.41
CA LEU A 39 2.33 14.58 -2.34
C LEU A 39 1.14 15.12 -1.56
N VAL A 40 0.51 16.16 -2.08
CA VAL A 40 -0.89 16.42 -1.71
C VAL A 40 -1.75 15.51 -2.59
N HIS A 41 -2.40 14.51 -1.99
CA HIS A 41 -3.35 13.64 -2.69
C HIS A 41 -4.67 14.37 -2.85
N MET A 42 -5.04 14.64 -4.09
CA MET A 42 -6.24 15.41 -4.43
C MET A 42 -7.52 14.54 -4.35
N PRO A 43 -8.73 15.13 -4.31
CA PRO A 43 -9.96 14.39 -4.01
C PRO A 43 -10.21 13.15 -4.87
N TRP A 44 -9.88 13.18 -6.17
CA TRP A 44 -10.07 12.04 -7.07
C TRP A 44 -9.20 10.84 -6.70
N SER A 45 -7.90 11.05 -6.47
CA SER A 45 -7.01 9.95 -6.07
C SER A 45 -7.37 9.42 -4.68
N VAL A 46 -7.75 10.29 -3.74
CA VAL A 46 -8.17 9.88 -2.39
C VAL A 46 -9.43 9.01 -2.45
N ARG A 47 -10.43 9.38 -3.26
CA ARG A 47 -11.65 8.57 -3.43
C ARG A 47 -11.34 7.18 -3.99
N ILE A 48 -10.46 7.10 -4.98
CA ILE A 48 -10.03 5.83 -5.59
C ILE A 48 -9.27 4.98 -4.56
N MET A 49 -8.25 5.57 -3.90
CA MET A 49 -7.44 4.87 -2.90
C MET A 49 -8.27 4.38 -1.71
N LYS A 50 -9.26 5.17 -1.26
CA LYS A 50 -10.20 4.72 -0.22
C LYS A 50 -10.94 3.45 -0.64
N LYS A 51 -11.51 3.41 -1.86
CA LYS A 51 -12.17 2.21 -2.37
C LYS A 51 -11.23 1.01 -2.46
N MET A 52 -10.00 1.21 -2.95
CA MET A 52 -8.99 0.14 -3.02
C MET A 52 -8.65 -0.40 -1.63
N ARG A 53 -8.37 0.50 -0.68
CA ARG A 53 -8.12 0.16 0.73
C ARG A 53 -9.30 -0.63 1.29
N ASP A 54 -10.53 -0.13 1.16
CA ASP A 54 -11.72 -0.76 1.71
C ASP A 54 -11.94 -2.18 1.14
N PHE A 55 -11.55 -2.44 -0.12
CA PHE A 55 -11.58 -3.80 -0.68
C PHE A 55 -10.56 -4.73 -0.04
N PHE A 56 -9.32 -4.25 0.17
CA PHE A 56 -8.30 -5.03 0.87
C PHE A 56 -8.66 -5.29 2.32
N GLU A 57 -9.09 -4.27 3.06
CA GLU A 57 -9.49 -4.39 4.47
C GLU A 57 -10.62 -5.42 4.62
N LYS A 58 -11.67 -5.34 3.79
CA LYS A 58 -12.77 -6.31 3.82
C LYS A 58 -12.33 -7.75 3.55
N GLU A 59 -11.41 -7.96 2.61
CA GLU A 59 -10.89 -9.31 2.33
C GLU A 59 -10.01 -9.84 3.47
N LEU A 60 -9.19 -8.99 4.09
CA LEU A 60 -8.39 -9.34 5.27
C LEU A 60 -9.29 -9.66 6.48
N GLU A 61 -10.27 -8.80 6.78
CA GLU A 61 -11.24 -9.01 7.86
C GLU A 61 -12.07 -10.30 7.65
N ARG A 62 -12.51 -10.57 6.41
CA ARG A 62 -13.21 -11.83 6.06
C ARG A 62 -12.36 -13.07 6.35
N LYS A 63 -11.04 -12.93 6.34
CA LYS A 63 -10.05 -13.98 6.59
C LYS A 63 -9.54 -13.98 8.04
N GLY A 64 -10.15 -13.18 8.92
CA GLY A 64 -9.89 -13.18 10.35
C GLY A 64 -8.72 -12.31 10.78
N HIS A 65 -8.25 -11.39 9.93
CA HIS A 65 -7.34 -10.34 10.38
C HIS A 65 -8.11 -9.24 11.12
N GLU A 66 -7.53 -8.75 12.22
CA GLU A 66 -8.11 -7.66 13.02
C GLU A 66 -7.35 -6.34 12.80
N PRO A 67 -8.04 -5.19 12.66
CA PRO A 67 -7.39 -3.91 12.49
C PRO A 67 -6.71 -3.45 13.78
N VAL A 68 -5.51 -2.88 13.64
CA VAL A 68 -4.75 -2.24 14.72
C VAL A 68 -4.22 -0.88 14.28
N TRP A 69 -3.85 -0.04 15.26
CA TRP A 69 -3.09 1.18 15.01
C TRP A 69 -1.86 1.23 15.89
N PHE A 70 -0.69 1.13 15.26
CA PHE A 70 0.57 1.43 15.91
C PHE A 70 0.96 2.90 15.71
N PRO A 71 1.73 3.48 16.65
CA PRO A 71 2.32 4.80 16.48
C PRO A 71 3.11 4.93 15.19
N ALA A 72 3.13 6.14 14.61
CA ALA A 72 3.92 6.45 13.42
C ALA A 72 5.44 6.47 13.68
N VAL A 73 5.83 6.61 14.94
CA VAL A 73 7.21 6.72 15.39
C VAL A 73 7.70 5.43 16.02
N ILE A 74 8.95 5.06 15.73
CA ILE A 74 9.63 3.88 16.26
C ILE A 74 10.87 4.33 17.04
N PRO A 75 11.04 3.94 18.31
CA PRO A 75 12.27 4.22 19.05
C PRO A 75 13.51 3.63 18.35
N GLU A 76 14.63 4.36 18.38
CA GLU A 76 15.90 3.91 17.79
C GLU A 76 16.32 2.52 18.33
N SER A 77 16.09 2.27 19.60
CA SER A 77 16.38 0.98 20.26
C SER A 77 15.61 -0.19 19.63
N PHE A 78 14.37 0.02 19.17
CA PHE A 78 13.58 -1.02 18.53
C PHE A 78 14.14 -1.38 17.16
N LEU A 79 14.57 -0.38 16.38
CA LEU A 79 15.22 -0.59 15.09
C LEU A 79 16.57 -1.31 15.22
N LYS A 80 17.32 -1.03 16.30
CA LYS A 80 18.63 -1.65 16.57
C LYS A 80 18.57 -3.11 17.03
N LYS A 81 17.41 -3.62 17.46
CA LYS A 81 17.27 -5.02 17.90
C LYS A 81 17.56 -6.02 16.78
N GLU A 82 17.37 -5.60 15.54
CA GLU A 82 17.47 -6.50 14.39
C GLU A 82 18.72 -6.21 13.54
N LYS A 83 19.81 -6.92 13.85
CA LYS A 83 21.14 -6.68 13.25
C LYS A 83 21.20 -7.01 11.75
N GLN A 84 20.37 -7.93 11.24
CA GLN A 84 20.33 -8.23 9.81
C GLN A 84 19.57 -7.17 8.99
N HIS A 85 18.86 -6.27 9.66
CA HIS A 85 18.09 -5.21 9.02
C HIS A 85 18.65 -3.81 9.29
N ALA A 86 19.96 -3.70 9.49
CA ALA A 86 20.67 -2.42 9.58
C ALA A 86 20.44 -1.51 8.35
N GLU A 87 19.96 -2.04 7.22
CA GLU A 87 19.51 -1.27 6.06
C GLU A 87 18.20 -0.49 6.28
N PHE A 88 17.31 -0.89 7.20
CA PHE A 88 16.14 -0.05 7.52
C PHE A 88 16.58 1.30 8.09
N SER A 89 17.65 1.32 8.87
CA SER A 89 18.25 2.56 9.38
C SER A 89 18.84 3.46 8.30
N ALA A 90 19.13 2.96 7.09
CA ALA A 90 19.78 3.74 6.04
C ALA A 90 18.82 4.73 5.35
N ASN A 91 17.51 4.46 5.36
CA ASN A 91 16.51 5.25 4.61
C ASN A 91 15.32 5.70 5.47
N VAL A 92 15.57 6.11 6.73
CA VAL A 92 14.51 6.63 7.63
C VAL A 92 14.66 8.13 7.89
N PHE A 93 13.54 8.76 8.20
CA PHE A 93 13.51 10.10 8.77
C PHE A 93 13.59 10.01 10.29
N TRP A 94 14.47 10.81 10.89
CA TRP A 94 14.64 10.89 12.34
C TRP A 94 14.00 12.15 12.90
N ILE A 95 13.29 12.00 14.00
CA ILE A 95 12.90 13.06 14.92
C ILE A 95 13.91 13.01 16.07
N THR A 96 14.64 14.10 16.26
CA THR A 96 15.72 14.19 17.25
C THR A 96 15.47 15.26 18.31
N GLU A 97 14.54 16.18 18.05
CA GLU A 97 14.26 17.36 18.86
C GLU A 97 12.74 17.59 18.92
N ALA A 98 12.25 18.21 20.00
CA ALA A 98 10.84 18.52 20.19
C ALA A 98 10.61 19.85 20.96
N GLY A 99 9.41 20.42 20.81
CA GLY A 99 9.02 21.66 21.46
C GLY A 99 9.57 22.93 20.80
N GLU A 100 9.16 24.09 21.32
CA GLU A 100 9.55 25.41 20.81
C GLU A 100 11.06 25.67 20.94
N ASN A 101 11.69 25.10 21.97
CA ASN A 101 13.11 25.27 22.27
C ASN A 101 14.02 24.22 21.61
N PHE A 102 13.51 23.38 20.72
CA PHE A 102 14.25 22.30 20.07
C PHE A 102 14.99 21.38 21.07
N GLU A 103 14.28 20.97 22.13
CA GLU A 103 14.84 20.10 23.17
C GLU A 103 15.22 18.75 22.56
N LYS A 104 16.48 18.34 22.73
CA LYS A 104 16.95 17.05 22.24
C LYS A 104 16.25 15.92 22.99
N LEU A 105 15.71 14.97 22.23
CA LEU A 105 15.11 13.78 22.80
C LEU A 105 16.19 12.89 23.43
N GLU A 106 15.85 12.25 24.56
CA GLU A 106 16.71 11.25 25.20
C GLU A 106 17.01 10.08 24.25
N GLU A 107 16.03 9.72 23.43
CA GLU A 107 16.12 8.71 22.38
C GLU A 107 15.55 9.25 21.07
N LYS A 108 16.25 9.01 19.96
CA LYS A 108 15.76 9.39 18.63
C LYS A 108 14.57 8.53 18.23
N LEU A 109 13.63 9.14 17.52
CA LEU A 109 12.45 8.45 17.01
C LEU A 109 12.49 8.42 15.48
N ALA A 110 12.36 7.26 14.86
CA ALA A 110 12.23 7.14 13.42
C ALA A 110 10.77 7.22 12.99
N LEU A 111 10.46 7.94 11.92
CA LEU A 111 9.20 7.71 11.21
C LEU A 111 9.25 6.30 10.58
N ARG A 112 8.21 5.50 10.80
CA ARG A 112 8.20 4.09 10.37
C ARG A 112 8.45 3.93 8.86
N PRO A 113 9.49 3.20 8.43
CA PRO A 113 9.61 2.76 7.04
C PRO A 113 8.77 1.51 6.74
N THR A 114 8.44 0.80 7.82
CA THR A 114 7.67 -0.44 7.98
C THR A 114 7.55 -0.70 9.49
N SER A 115 6.60 -1.52 9.95
CA SER A 115 6.25 -1.62 11.38
C SER A 115 6.73 -2.88 12.10
N GLU A 116 7.51 -3.77 11.47
CA GLU A 116 7.96 -5.04 12.07
C GLU A 116 8.57 -4.83 13.46
N THR A 117 9.55 -3.93 13.61
CA THR A 117 10.26 -3.77 14.89
C THR A 117 9.38 -3.21 16.01
N ALA A 118 8.41 -2.36 15.66
CA ALA A 118 7.42 -1.83 16.58
C ALA A 118 6.39 -2.90 16.97
N MET A 119 5.80 -3.57 15.99
CA MET A 119 4.78 -4.59 16.21
C MET A 119 5.34 -5.80 16.94
N TYR A 120 6.52 -6.29 16.55
CA TYR A 120 7.12 -7.49 17.11
C TYR A 120 7.64 -7.29 18.54
N THR A 121 8.01 -6.06 18.90
CA THR A 121 8.26 -5.72 20.30
C THR A 121 6.99 -5.82 21.15
N MET A 122 5.82 -5.50 20.59
CA MET A 122 4.55 -5.64 21.30
C MET A 122 4.02 -7.08 21.25
N PHE A 123 4.20 -7.79 20.15
CA PHE A 123 3.78 -9.19 20.02
C PHE A 123 4.49 -10.09 21.03
N SER A 124 5.76 -9.83 21.35
CA SER A 124 6.46 -10.57 22.42
C SER A 124 5.91 -10.28 23.81
N LEU A 125 5.11 -9.23 23.99
CA LEU A 125 4.38 -8.94 25.22
C LEU A 125 3.00 -9.60 25.26
N TRP A 126 2.33 -9.67 24.11
CA TRP A 126 0.96 -10.19 23.99
C TRP A 126 0.90 -11.71 23.94
N ILE A 127 1.85 -12.33 23.23
CA ILE A 127 1.85 -13.77 22.97
C ILE A 127 2.51 -14.49 24.14
N ARG A 128 1.76 -15.44 24.74
CA ARG A 128 2.20 -16.22 25.90
C ARG A 128 1.94 -17.71 25.73
N SER A 129 0.83 -18.09 25.10
CA SER A 129 0.40 -19.47 24.93
C SER A 129 -0.13 -19.71 23.53
N TRP A 130 -0.28 -20.98 23.16
CA TRP A 130 -0.91 -21.39 21.91
C TRP A 130 -2.35 -20.86 21.73
N ARG A 131 -3.02 -20.41 22.80
CA ARG A 131 -4.36 -19.82 22.74
C ARG A 131 -4.37 -18.39 22.20
N ASP A 132 -3.22 -17.72 22.20
CA ASP A 132 -3.06 -16.37 21.65
C ASP A 132 -2.76 -16.42 20.14
N LEU A 133 -2.74 -17.63 19.56
CA LEU A 133 -2.41 -17.89 18.15
C LEU A 133 -3.59 -18.59 17.43
N PRO A 134 -3.79 -18.32 16.13
CA PRO A 134 -3.04 -17.35 15.32
C PRO A 134 -3.40 -15.91 15.69
N LEU A 135 -2.40 -15.04 15.73
CA LEU A 135 -2.59 -13.60 15.80
C LEU A 135 -2.52 -13.07 14.39
N LYS A 136 -3.64 -12.60 13.83
CA LYS A 136 -3.70 -11.99 12.50
C LYS A 136 -4.08 -10.52 12.61
N THR A 137 -3.19 -9.63 12.21
CA THR A 137 -3.43 -8.18 12.38
C THR A 137 -3.05 -7.40 11.13
N TYR A 138 -3.70 -6.26 10.92
CA TYR A 138 -3.30 -5.33 9.87
C TYR A 138 -3.49 -3.88 10.29
N GLN A 139 -2.76 -2.97 9.63
CA GLN A 139 -3.05 -1.54 9.73
C GLN A 139 -3.00 -0.86 8.36
N SER A 140 -3.98 0.00 8.09
CA SER A 140 -3.92 0.97 6.99
C SER A 140 -3.24 2.23 7.45
N CYS A 141 -2.11 2.58 6.85
CA CYS A 141 -1.34 3.72 7.33
C CYS A 141 -0.39 4.31 6.29
N GLN A 142 0.27 5.40 6.69
CA GLN A 142 1.41 5.96 6.00
C GLN A 142 2.71 5.30 6.46
N VAL A 143 3.67 5.23 5.54
CA VAL A 143 5.08 4.90 5.81
C VAL A 143 5.99 5.90 5.14
N TRP A 144 7.19 6.07 5.72
CA TRP A 144 8.17 7.05 5.27
C TRP A 144 9.50 6.39 4.93
N ARG A 145 9.98 6.63 3.71
CA ARG A 145 11.26 6.10 3.21
C ARG A 145 12.05 7.23 2.57
N TYR A 146 13.29 7.44 3.00
CA TYR A 146 14.15 8.51 2.48
C TYR A 146 14.73 8.16 1.10
N GLU A 147 13.87 8.12 0.09
CA GLU A 147 14.23 7.75 -1.28
C GLU A 147 15.01 8.86 -2.01
N SER A 148 16.02 8.50 -2.79
CA SER A 148 16.83 9.44 -3.58
C SER A 148 16.09 9.95 -4.82
N VAL A 149 15.24 9.12 -5.43
CA VAL A 149 14.45 9.42 -6.63
C VAL A 149 12.97 9.20 -6.33
N THR A 150 12.12 10.13 -6.74
CA THR A 150 10.68 10.11 -6.47
C THR A 150 9.87 10.27 -7.74
N ARG A 151 8.79 9.51 -7.87
CA ARG A 151 7.81 9.62 -8.95
C ARG A 151 6.40 9.39 -8.39
N PRO A 152 5.43 10.29 -8.63
CA PRO A 152 4.10 10.19 -8.03
C PRO A 152 3.45 8.82 -8.25
N PHE A 153 2.89 8.26 -7.19
CA PHE A 153 2.27 6.93 -7.13
C PHE A 153 3.16 5.74 -7.55
N ILE A 154 4.47 5.93 -7.79
CA ILE A 154 5.40 4.83 -8.13
C ILE A 154 6.46 4.68 -7.04
N ARG A 155 7.14 5.78 -6.69
CA ARG A 155 8.16 5.83 -5.62
C ARG A 155 8.03 7.17 -4.88
N GLY A 156 7.52 7.12 -3.65
CA GLY A 156 7.33 8.29 -2.79
C GLY A 156 8.23 8.23 -1.57
N ARG A 157 8.39 9.36 -0.87
CA ARG A 157 9.00 9.39 0.46
C ARG A 157 7.99 9.25 1.58
N GLU A 158 6.74 9.60 1.29
CA GLU A 158 5.56 9.28 2.09
C GLU A 158 4.55 8.62 1.15
N PHE A 159 4.01 7.48 1.56
CA PHE A 159 2.96 6.80 0.80
C PHE A 159 2.07 5.97 1.71
N TYR A 160 0.90 5.63 1.20
CA TYR A 160 -0.11 4.87 1.93
C TYR A 160 -0.13 3.40 1.50
N TRP A 161 -0.26 2.53 2.48
CA TRP A 161 -0.40 1.10 2.27
C TRP A 161 -1.23 0.44 3.37
N ILE A 162 -1.44 -0.86 3.23
CA ILE A 162 -1.74 -1.74 4.34
C ILE A 162 -0.50 -2.55 4.63
N GLU A 163 -0.23 -2.79 5.91
CA GLU A 163 0.73 -3.82 6.34
C GLU A 163 0.01 -4.81 7.26
N GLY A 164 -0.03 -6.08 6.84
CA GLY A 164 -0.49 -7.22 7.61
C GLY A 164 0.69 -7.90 8.29
N HIS A 165 0.54 -8.27 9.55
CA HIS A 165 1.54 -8.96 10.35
C HIS A 165 0.88 -10.05 11.16
N ASP A 166 1.27 -11.28 10.87
CA ASP A 166 0.62 -12.46 11.42
C ASP A 166 1.62 -13.36 12.14
N VAL A 167 1.14 -14.05 13.18
CA VAL A 167 1.93 -14.94 14.03
C VAL A 167 1.19 -16.26 14.23
N PHE A 168 1.90 -17.36 14.02
CA PHE A 168 1.39 -18.72 13.98
C PHE A 168 2.16 -19.67 14.89
N ALA A 169 1.51 -20.76 15.28
CA ALA A 169 2.13 -21.79 16.10
C ALA A 169 3.03 -22.71 15.26
N THR A 170 2.68 -22.91 13.98
CA THR A 170 3.36 -23.84 13.07
C THR A 170 3.83 -23.19 11.78
N GLU A 171 4.81 -23.82 11.12
CA GLU A 171 5.32 -23.38 9.81
C GLU A 171 4.25 -23.54 8.73
N GLU A 172 3.48 -24.62 8.81
CA GLU A 172 2.43 -24.95 7.85
C GLU A 172 1.33 -23.88 7.82
N GLU A 173 0.89 -23.40 9.00
CA GLU A 173 -0.08 -22.30 9.10
C GLU A 173 0.47 -21.00 8.49
N ALA A 174 1.74 -20.68 8.76
CA ALA A 174 2.38 -19.49 8.19
C ALA A 174 2.54 -19.58 6.66
N LEU A 175 2.87 -20.75 6.12
CA LEU A 175 2.95 -20.96 4.67
C LEU A 175 1.56 -20.92 4.02
N GLU A 176 0.51 -21.35 4.70
CA GLU A 176 -0.86 -21.21 4.21
C GLU A 176 -1.29 -19.74 4.18
N GLN A 177 -0.90 -18.94 5.18
CA GLN A 177 -1.14 -17.50 5.18
C GLN A 177 -0.52 -16.81 3.96
N VAL A 178 0.69 -17.19 3.57
CA VAL A 178 1.33 -16.64 2.35
C VAL A 178 0.46 -16.89 1.11
N LYS A 179 -0.14 -18.07 0.98
CA LYS A 179 -1.05 -18.37 -0.15
C LYS A 179 -2.34 -17.56 -0.04
N GLU A 180 -2.86 -17.41 1.16
CA GLU A 180 -4.04 -16.62 1.44
C GLU A 180 -3.85 -15.14 1.04
N ASP A 181 -2.67 -14.57 1.30
CA ASP A 181 -2.30 -13.20 0.89
C ASP A 181 -2.23 -13.06 -0.64
N MET A 182 -1.69 -14.09 -1.32
CA MET A 182 -1.65 -14.13 -2.79
C MET A 182 -3.07 -14.16 -3.37
N GLU A 183 -3.98 -14.94 -2.77
CA GLU A 183 -5.39 -14.97 -3.17
C GLU A 183 -6.09 -13.63 -2.88
N THR A 184 -5.81 -12.98 -1.75
CA THR A 184 -6.30 -11.62 -1.45
C THR A 184 -5.85 -10.63 -2.52
N THR A 185 -4.59 -10.72 -2.96
CA THR A 185 -4.07 -9.89 -4.04
C THR A 185 -4.81 -10.16 -5.36
N GLU A 186 -5.07 -11.41 -5.71
CA GLU A 186 -5.85 -11.78 -6.90
C GLU A 186 -7.28 -11.23 -6.86
N ASN A 187 -7.98 -11.45 -5.73
CA ASN A 187 -9.36 -11.02 -5.57
C ASN A 187 -9.53 -9.51 -5.60
N VAL A 188 -8.59 -8.75 -5.04
CA VAL A 188 -8.68 -7.29 -5.00
C VAL A 188 -8.01 -6.67 -6.22
N MET A 189 -6.72 -6.92 -6.42
CA MET A 189 -5.93 -6.20 -7.41
C MET A 189 -6.33 -6.55 -8.84
N HIS A 190 -6.53 -7.83 -9.15
CA HIS A 190 -6.95 -8.24 -10.49
C HIS A 190 -8.48 -8.17 -10.64
N ARG A 191 -9.26 -8.86 -9.78
CA ARG A 191 -10.71 -8.97 -10.03
C ARG A 191 -11.50 -7.69 -9.75
N LYS A 192 -11.09 -6.85 -8.79
CA LYS A 192 -11.77 -5.59 -8.48
C LYS A 192 -11.12 -4.38 -9.13
N CYS A 193 -9.78 -4.31 -9.10
CA CYS A 193 -9.06 -3.16 -9.63
C CYS A 193 -8.60 -3.34 -11.09
N ALA A 194 -8.85 -4.50 -11.73
CA ALA A 194 -8.47 -4.81 -13.10
C ALA A 194 -6.97 -4.67 -13.41
N VAL A 195 -6.09 -4.67 -12.40
CA VAL A 195 -4.64 -4.56 -12.57
C VAL A 195 -4.06 -5.97 -12.75
N PRO A 196 -3.55 -6.32 -13.94
CA PRO A 196 -2.96 -7.64 -14.18
C PRO A 196 -1.58 -7.75 -13.55
N PHE A 197 -1.25 -8.93 -13.04
CA PHE A 197 0.06 -9.19 -12.43
C PHE A 197 0.42 -10.67 -12.53
N LEU A 198 1.69 -10.98 -12.27
CA LEU A 198 2.18 -12.33 -12.04
C LEU A 198 2.90 -12.40 -10.70
N PHE A 199 2.63 -13.46 -9.93
CA PHE A 199 3.36 -13.72 -8.70
C PHE A 199 4.66 -14.47 -9.00
N PHE A 200 5.76 -13.95 -8.44
CA PHE A 200 7.05 -14.61 -8.48
C PHE A 200 7.58 -14.83 -7.06
N LYS A 201 8.14 -16.02 -6.81
CA LYS A 201 9.07 -16.20 -5.70
C LYS A 201 10.34 -15.42 -6.04
N ARG A 202 10.70 -14.46 -5.19
CA ARG A 202 11.91 -13.67 -5.39
C ARG A 202 13.15 -14.55 -5.24
N PRO A 203 14.20 -14.30 -6.05
CA PRO A 203 15.49 -14.93 -5.82
C PRO A 203 16.09 -14.46 -4.49
N GLU A 204 17.03 -15.23 -3.96
CA GLU A 204 17.61 -14.99 -2.63
C GLU A 204 18.22 -13.58 -2.45
N HIS A 205 18.74 -12.97 -3.52
CA HIS A 205 19.32 -11.63 -3.49
C HIS A 205 18.29 -10.49 -3.49
N ASP A 206 17.04 -10.76 -3.88
CA ASP A 206 15.94 -9.79 -4.03
C ASP A 206 14.77 -10.07 -3.07
N LYS A 207 14.97 -10.96 -2.10
CA LYS A 207 13.99 -11.16 -1.05
C LYS A 207 14.01 -10.00 -0.06
N PHE A 208 12.91 -9.88 0.67
CA PHE A 208 12.83 -8.99 1.81
C PHE A 208 13.89 -9.41 2.83
N LYS A 209 14.70 -8.46 3.28
CA LYS A 209 15.68 -8.73 4.33
C LYS A 209 14.93 -9.32 5.53
N GLY A 210 15.50 -10.34 6.16
CA GLY A 210 14.83 -11.09 7.24
C GLY A 210 13.78 -12.11 6.84
N ALA A 211 13.32 -12.13 5.59
CA ALA A 211 12.43 -13.20 5.13
C ALA A 211 13.21 -14.48 4.84
N VAL A 212 12.59 -15.62 5.13
CA VAL A 212 13.00 -16.91 4.59
C VAL A 212 12.70 -16.94 3.09
N SER A 213 11.52 -16.48 2.69
CA SER A 213 11.17 -16.28 1.29
C SER A 213 10.19 -15.13 1.08
N THR A 214 10.28 -14.50 -0.10
CA THR A 214 9.38 -13.43 -0.53
C THR A 214 8.66 -13.86 -1.80
N PHE A 215 7.37 -13.57 -1.86
CA PHE A 215 6.57 -13.63 -3.07
C PHE A 215 6.05 -12.23 -3.38
N ALA A 216 6.14 -11.82 -4.63
CA ALA A 216 5.75 -10.47 -5.04
C ALA A 216 4.96 -10.51 -6.34
N ALA A 217 3.93 -9.67 -6.41
CA ALA A 217 3.13 -9.45 -7.61
C ALA A 217 3.80 -8.38 -8.47
N ASP A 218 4.19 -8.76 -9.69
CA ASP A 218 4.76 -7.85 -10.67
C ASP A 218 3.80 -7.60 -11.82
N SER A 219 3.69 -6.33 -12.22
CA SER A 219 3.03 -5.91 -13.45
C SER A 219 4.06 -5.32 -14.42
N ILE A 220 3.78 -5.40 -15.72
CA ILE A 220 4.58 -4.73 -16.75
C ILE A 220 3.98 -3.37 -17.06
N MET A 221 4.81 -2.34 -16.95
CA MET A 221 4.46 -0.96 -17.28
C MET A 221 4.59 -0.74 -18.80
N PRO A 222 3.93 0.28 -19.36
CA PRO A 222 3.98 0.58 -20.80
C PRO A 222 5.38 0.85 -21.36
N ASP A 223 6.35 1.24 -20.52
CA ASP A 223 7.75 1.43 -20.91
C ASP A 223 8.57 0.11 -20.88
N GLY A 224 7.89 -1.03 -20.72
CA GLY A 224 8.50 -2.36 -20.68
C GLY A 224 9.13 -2.73 -19.33
N LYS A 225 9.11 -1.84 -18.33
CA LYS A 225 9.69 -2.10 -17.01
C LYS A 225 8.68 -2.82 -16.10
N ALA A 226 9.20 -3.71 -15.25
CA ALA A 226 8.39 -4.29 -14.18
C ALA A 226 8.19 -3.29 -13.03
N ILE A 227 7.00 -3.33 -12.43
CA ILE A 227 6.71 -2.68 -11.16
C ILE A 227 6.26 -3.73 -10.15
N GLN A 228 6.96 -3.78 -9.01
CA GLN A 228 6.52 -4.58 -7.87
C GLN A 228 5.36 -3.88 -7.15
N LEU A 229 4.27 -4.62 -7.01
CA LEU A 229 3.04 -4.24 -6.32
C LEU A 229 3.01 -4.96 -4.95
N PRO A 230 1.93 -5.58 -4.44
CA PRO A 230 1.99 -6.29 -3.17
C PRO A 230 3.07 -7.37 -3.12
N SER A 231 3.66 -7.52 -1.94
CA SER A 231 4.48 -8.68 -1.60
C SER A 231 4.03 -9.28 -0.29
N THR A 232 4.11 -10.60 -0.19
CA THR A 232 3.94 -11.36 1.04
C THR A 232 5.26 -12.09 1.35
N HIS A 233 5.55 -12.21 2.63
CA HIS A 233 6.83 -12.63 3.14
C HIS A 233 6.62 -13.75 4.15
N PHE A 234 7.22 -14.90 3.89
CA PHE A 234 7.42 -15.91 4.92
C PHE A 234 8.66 -15.52 5.73
N LEU A 235 8.44 -15.00 6.94
CA LEU A 235 9.52 -14.54 7.82
C LEU A 235 10.17 -15.68 8.61
N GLY A 236 9.50 -16.84 8.65
CA GLY A 236 9.94 -17.98 9.44
C GLY A 236 9.97 -17.61 10.92
N GLN A 237 11.09 -17.94 11.58
CA GLN A 237 11.33 -17.60 12.98
C GLN A 237 12.44 -16.54 13.16
N ASN A 238 12.81 -15.81 12.09
CA ASN A 238 13.93 -14.88 12.15
C ASN A 238 13.63 -13.75 13.14
N PHE A 239 12.47 -13.10 12.98
CA PHE A 239 12.04 -12.03 13.86
C PHE A 239 11.60 -12.54 15.24
N SER A 240 10.94 -13.69 15.33
CA SER A 240 10.53 -14.21 16.64
C SER A 240 11.72 -14.53 17.54
N LYS A 241 12.83 -15.00 16.95
CA LYS A 241 14.11 -15.18 17.67
C LYS A 241 14.72 -13.85 18.10
N ALA A 242 14.70 -12.84 17.23
CA ALA A 242 15.28 -11.52 17.52
C ALA A 242 14.48 -10.72 18.57
N PHE A 243 13.15 -10.81 18.55
CA PHE A 243 12.23 -10.06 19.42
C PHE A 243 11.72 -10.88 20.62
N ASP A 244 12.19 -12.11 20.76
CA ASP A 244 11.78 -13.09 21.78
C ASP A 244 10.27 -13.40 21.79
N ILE A 245 9.67 -13.54 20.61
CA ILE A 245 8.27 -13.93 20.46
C ILE A 245 8.16 -15.45 20.64
N LYS A 246 7.85 -15.83 21.88
CA LYS A 246 7.67 -17.23 22.30
C LYS A 246 6.25 -17.48 22.79
N PHE A 247 5.84 -18.73 22.72
CA PHE A 247 4.60 -19.19 23.32
C PHE A 247 4.79 -20.57 23.96
N VAL A 248 4.01 -20.87 24.99
CA VAL A 248 3.86 -22.23 25.53
C VAL A 248 2.88 -22.99 24.65
N ASP A 249 3.33 -24.06 24.03
CA ASP A 249 2.52 -24.89 23.15
C ASP A 249 1.65 -25.90 23.93
N LYS A 250 0.75 -26.61 23.25
CA LYS A 250 -0.14 -27.63 23.82
C LYS A 250 0.61 -28.77 24.53
N ASP A 251 1.87 -29.01 24.15
CA ASP A 251 2.76 -29.99 24.78
C ASP A 251 3.49 -29.44 26.03
N GLY A 252 3.19 -28.21 26.43
CA GLY A 252 3.81 -27.52 27.57
C GLY A 252 5.21 -26.98 27.29
N LYS A 253 5.74 -27.12 26.07
CA LYS A 253 7.07 -26.63 25.71
C LYS A 253 7.00 -25.21 25.17
N THR A 254 7.97 -24.39 25.54
CA THR A 254 8.15 -23.05 24.97
C THR A 254 8.76 -23.14 23.58
N LYS A 255 8.11 -22.55 22.58
CA LYS A 255 8.54 -22.53 21.17
C LYS A 255 8.58 -21.09 20.64
N TYR A 256 9.40 -20.85 19.63
CA TYR A 256 9.38 -19.61 18.87
C TYR A 256 8.25 -19.64 17.85
N ALA A 257 7.53 -18.53 17.72
CA ALA A 257 6.42 -18.42 16.79
C ALA A 257 6.89 -18.25 15.33
N TRP A 258 6.04 -18.64 14.40
CA TRP A 258 6.24 -18.46 12.96
C TRP A 258 5.52 -17.21 12.50
N GLN A 259 6.11 -16.45 11.57
CA GLN A 259 5.57 -15.14 11.20
C GLN A 259 5.47 -14.96 9.68
N THR A 260 4.49 -14.15 9.29
CA THR A 260 4.37 -13.60 7.93
C THR A 260 4.14 -12.10 7.99
N CYS A 261 4.45 -11.41 6.90
CA CYS A 261 3.92 -10.06 6.67
C CYS A 261 3.53 -9.86 5.21
N TYR A 262 2.58 -8.95 4.98
CA TYR A 262 1.98 -8.69 3.68
C TYR A 262 1.74 -7.20 3.49
N GLY A 263 2.17 -6.64 2.35
CA GLY A 263 2.18 -5.18 2.14
C GLY A 263 1.53 -4.73 0.83
N PRO A 264 0.20 -4.65 0.71
CA PRO A 264 -0.43 -4.05 -0.47
C PRO A 264 -0.44 -2.52 -0.37
N ALA A 265 0.51 -1.89 -1.07
CA ALA A 265 0.55 -0.44 -1.22
C ALA A 265 -0.50 0.05 -2.23
N PHE A 266 -1.73 0.31 -1.77
CA PHE A 266 -2.78 0.86 -2.64
C PHE A 266 -2.39 2.19 -3.28
N TRP A 267 -1.48 2.96 -2.68
CA TRP A 267 -0.87 4.13 -3.32
C TRP A 267 -0.08 3.77 -4.59
N ARG A 268 0.71 2.68 -4.57
CA ARG A 268 1.46 2.22 -5.73
C ARG A 268 0.60 1.48 -6.74
N ILE A 269 -0.38 0.72 -6.26
CA ILE A 269 -1.38 0.05 -7.13
C ILE A 269 -2.10 1.09 -7.98
N LEU A 270 -2.47 2.25 -7.42
CA LEU A 270 -3.03 3.36 -8.21
C LEU A 270 -2.07 3.84 -9.31
N GLY A 271 -0.77 3.97 -9.02
CA GLY A 271 0.22 4.35 -10.03
C GLY A 271 0.33 3.35 -11.18
N ALA A 272 0.33 2.06 -10.88
CA ALA A 272 0.29 1.01 -11.90
C ALA A 272 -1.02 1.03 -12.68
N LEU A 273 -2.16 1.23 -12.02
CA LEU A 273 -3.46 1.31 -12.66
C LEU A 273 -3.54 2.45 -13.69
N ILE A 274 -3.09 3.65 -13.28
CA ILE A 274 -2.99 4.82 -14.17
C ILE A 274 -2.18 4.44 -15.40
N ALA A 275 -1.00 3.85 -15.19
CA ALA A 275 -0.10 3.50 -16.28
C ALA A 275 -0.65 2.40 -17.19
N ILE A 276 -1.30 1.39 -16.66
CA ILE A 276 -1.76 0.24 -17.43
C ILE A 276 -3.00 0.62 -18.26
N HIS A 277 -4.01 1.23 -17.64
CA HIS A 277 -5.28 1.49 -18.33
C HIS A 277 -5.34 2.83 -19.05
N GLY A 278 -4.60 3.85 -18.60
CA GLY A 278 -4.67 5.17 -19.20
C GLY A 278 -4.29 5.16 -20.68
N ASP A 279 -4.91 6.05 -21.45
CA ASP A 279 -4.71 6.18 -22.89
C ASP A 279 -4.27 7.60 -23.27
N ASN A 280 -4.21 7.91 -24.57
CA ASN A 280 -3.82 9.22 -25.07
C ASN A 280 -4.88 10.33 -24.80
N LYS A 281 -6.03 9.99 -24.21
CA LYS A 281 -7.04 10.95 -23.72
C LYS A 281 -6.93 11.16 -22.21
N GLY A 282 -6.30 10.24 -21.49
CA GLY A 282 -5.91 10.41 -20.09
C GLY A 282 -6.23 9.21 -19.22
N LEU A 283 -6.83 9.49 -18.06
CA LEU A 283 -7.13 8.47 -17.06
C LEU A 283 -8.30 7.58 -17.49
N VAL A 284 -8.11 6.26 -17.40
CA VAL A 284 -9.17 5.27 -17.62
C VAL A 284 -9.29 4.44 -16.34
N LEU A 285 -10.47 4.48 -15.72
CA LEU A 285 -10.73 3.81 -14.45
C LEU A 285 -11.65 2.60 -14.63
N PRO A 286 -11.32 1.44 -14.03
CA PRO A 286 -12.25 0.34 -13.87
C PRO A 286 -13.50 0.76 -13.08
N PRO A 287 -14.71 0.28 -13.45
CA PRO A 287 -15.95 0.70 -12.82
C PRO A 287 -15.98 0.53 -11.29
N GLU A 288 -15.46 -0.57 -10.75
CA GLU A 288 -15.51 -0.84 -9.29
C GLU A 288 -14.87 0.27 -8.45
N ILE A 289 -13.82 0.91 -8.98
CA ILE A 289 -13.05 1.95 -8.28
C ILE A 289 -13.28 3.37 -8.78
N ALA A 290 -13.99 3.54 -9.89
CA ALA A 290 -14.32 4.86 -10.44
C ALA A 290 -15.18 5.66 -9.44
N PRO A 291 -14.80 6.89 -9.07
CA PRO A 291 -15.60 7.70 -8.15
C PRO A 291 -16.89 8.24 -8.78
N ILE A 292 -16.94 8.36 -10.11
CA ILE A 292 -18.12 8.65 -10.90
C ILE A 292 -18.17 7.63 -12.04
N HIS A 293 -19.26 6.87 -12.15
CA HIS A 293 -19.45 5.86 -13.20
C HIS A 293 -19.97 6.46 -14.50
N VAL A 294 -20.89 7.42 -14.39
CA VAL A 294 -21.58 8.02 -15.54
C VAL A 294 -21.63 9.53 -15.34
N VAL A 295 -21.25 10.27 -16.38
CA VAL A 295 -21.40 11.73 -16.47
C VAL A 295 -22.48 12.02 -17.51
N ILE A 296 -23.49 12.79 -17.13
CA ILE A 296 -24.56 13.23 -18.04
C ILE A 296 -24.23 14.64 -18.50
N VAL A 297 -23.96 14.81 -19.80
CA VAL A 297 -23.65 16.11 -20.40
C VAL A 297 -24.80 16.53 -21.32
N PRO A 298 -25.71 17.41 -20.87
CA PRO A 298 -26.80 17.89 -21.71
C PRO A 298 -26.23 18.79 -22.83
N ILE A 299 -26.60 18.50 -24.08
CA ILE A 299 -26.25 19.35 -25.23
C ILE A 299 -27.43 20.30 -25.48
N LEU A 300 -27.23 21.56 -25.14
CA LEU A 300 -28.26 22.60 -25.22
C LEU A 300 -28.38 23.16 -26.65
N GLY A 301 -29.59 23.58 -27.02
CA GLY A 301 -29.98 24.08 -28.33
C GLY A 301 -31.27 24.90 -28.26
N LYS A 302 -32.33 24.46 -28.95
CA LYS A 302 -33.61 25.20 -28.98
C LYS A 302 -34.61 24.77 -27.88
N ASP A 303 -34.53 23.52 -27.43
CA ASP A 303 -35.45 22.91 -26.45
C ASP A 303 -34.75 22.59 -25.12
N ASP A 304 -33.99 23.54 -24.58
CA ASP A 304 -33.11 23.33 -23.41
C ASP A 304 -33.85 22.76 -22.19
N LYS A 305 -35.07 23.27 -21.92
CA LYS A 305 -35.87 22.81 -20.80
C LYS A 305 -36.19 21.32 -20.89
N LYS A 306 -36.56 20.83 -22.08
CA LYS A 306 -36.91 19.42 -22.28
C LYS A 306 -35.68 18.51 -22.16
N VAL A 307 -34.53 18.98 -22.65
CA VAL A 307 -33.26 18.25 -22.53
C VAL A 307 -32.84 18.14 -21.07
N MET A 308 -32.88 19.24 -20.31
CA MET A 308 -32.54 19.25 -18.88
C MET A 308 -33.48 18.37 -18.06
N GLU A 309 -34.80 18.49 -18.25
CA GLU A 309 -35.78 17.62 -17.56
C GLU A 309 -35.53 16.13 -17.84
N LYS A 310 -35.08 15.78 -19.06
CA LYS A 310 -34.74 14.40 -19.39
C LYS A 310 -33.43 13.98 -18.76
N ALA A 311 -32.41 14.84 -18.74
CA ALA A 311 -31.13 14.58 -18.09
C ALA A 311 -31.31 14.30 -16.59
N GLU A 312 -32.08 15.13 -15.87
CA GLU A 312 -32.39 14.94 -14.45
C GLU A 312 -33.16 13.63 -14.19
N LYS A 313 -34.12 13.29 -15.07
CA LYS A 313 -34.83 12.01 -15.00
C LYS A 313 -33.88 10.81 -15.16
N VAL A 314 -32.92 10.90 -16.09
CA VAL A 314 -31.91 9.84 -16.28
C VAL A 314 -30.97 9.76 -15.08
N GLU A 315 -30.52 10.90 -14.54
CA GLU A 315 -29.71 10.94 -13.32
C GLU A 315 -30.42 10.24 -12.17
N LYS A 316 -31.70 10.55 -11.94
CA LYS A 316 -32.49 9.92 -10.89
C LYS A 316 -32.57 8.40 -11.06
N VAL A 317 -32.84 7.92 -12.27
CA VAL A 317 -32.90 6.49 -12.58
C VAL A 317 -31.55 5.79 -12.35
N LEU A 318 -30.42 6.46 -12.60
CA LEU A 318 -29.09 5.90 -12.38
C LEU A 318 -28.64 5.92 -10.91
N ARG A 319 -29.30 6.70 -10.05
CA ARG A 319 -29.02 6.77 -8.61
C ARG A 319 -29.82 5.77 -7.78
N GLU A 320 -30.97 5.31 -8.29
CA GLU A 320 -31.84 4.30 -7.68
C GLU A 320 -31.28 2.88 -7.87
#